data_AF-A0A9E3AIF9-F1
#
_entry.id   AF-A0A9E3AIF9-F1
#
_cell.length_a   1.000
_cell.length_b   1.000
_cell.length_c   1.000
_cell.angle_alpha   90.00
_cell.angle_beta   90.00
_cell.angle_gamma   90.00
#
_symmetry.space_group_name_H-M   'P 1'
#
loop_
_entity.id
_entity.type
_entity.pdbx_description
1 polymer ?
#
loop_
_entity_poly.entity_id
_entity_poly.type
_entity_poly.pdbx_seq_one_letter_code
_entity_poly.pdbx_strand_id
1 'polypeptide(L)'
;MSVVAALHHVTRYRYDRPVELGPQVVRLRPAAHCRTRIPSYSLTVTPTNHFINWQQDPHGNWLARLVFPEKTKEFSVQVDLTADMTVVNPFDFFVEPYAETLPLTYPEDLAADLAAYRVAEDEGPLLAKAVAGLEPDGRRTVDFLVELNMSLQQRIRYVVRMEPGVQAPDETLALGSGSCRDSAWLLVQMMRRLGLAARFVSGYLIQLKADIDPVDGPQGTRTDFTDLHAWAEVYIPGAGWIGFDATSGLLCGEGHLPLCAAPHYRSAAPITGVVSHAASDFDFEMNVQRLVDPIRITRPFEDAEWAALDALGEQVETDLQTQDVRLTMGGEPTFVSIDDFEAAEWNTAASGPTKPDLARQLIERLRTRFGAGGMLHFGQGKWYPGEPLPRWALGLYWRRDDKPIWRGERADPASAAGAPKAGIDEALLLLRRVALRLGVDPACILPAR
;
A
#
# COMPACT_ATOMS: atom_id res chain seq x y z
N MET A 1 13.72 2.32 -6.24
CA MET A 1 13.93 0.91 -6.59
C MET A 1 13.06 0.09 -5.64
N SER A 2 12.43 -0.97 -6.13
CA SER A 2 11.71 -1.93 -5.30
C SER A 2 12.68 -2.97 -4.73
N VAL A 3 12.23 -3.72 -3.72
CA VAL A 3 12.98 -4.86 -3.20
C VAL A 3 12.89 -6.00 -4.19
N VAL A 4 14.01 -6.71 -4.43
CA VAL A 4 13.99 -7.98 -5.16
C VAL A 4 14.24 -9.11 -4.17
N ALA A 5 13.25 -9.99 -4.01
CA ALA A 5 13.34 -11.16 -3.15
C ALA A 5 13.73 -12.40 -3.98
N ALA A 6 14.67 -13.20 -3.50
CA ALA A 6 14.94 -14.55 -4.00
C ALA A 6 14.19 -15.56 -3.16
N LEU A 7 13.42 -16.43 -3.80
CA LEU A 7 12.74 -17.56 -3.19
C LEU A 7 13.44 -18.85 -3.62
N HIS A 8 13.74 -19.69 -2.65
CA HIS A 8 14.21 -21.06 -2.83
C HIS A 8 13.16 -22.02 -2.28
N HIS A 9 12.75 -23.00 -3.07
CA HIS A 9 11.83 -24.06 -2.66
C HIS A 9 12.34 -25.41 -3.13
N VAL A 10 12.41 -26.39 -2.23
CA VAL A 10 12.68 -27.78 -2.54
C VAL A 10 11.62 -28.67 -1.92
N THR A 11 11.08 -29.58 -2.71
CA THR A 11 10.30 -30.73 -2.24
C THR A 11 11.05 -32.01 -2.57
N ARG A 12 11.28 -32.89 -1.58
CA ARG A 12 11.99 -34.16 -1.72
C ARG A 12 11.14 -35.34 -1.25
N TYR A 13 11.15 -36.39 -2.05
CA TYR A 13 10.63 -37.71 -1.71
C TYR A 13 11.79 -38.70 -1.76
N ARG A 14 12.10 -39.33 -0.63
CA ARG A 14 13.12 -40.39 -0.53
C ARG A 14 12.41 -41.72 -0.32
N TYR A 15 12.73 -42.71 -1.14
CA TYR A 15 12.10 -44.02 -1.12
C TYR A 15 13.03 -45.06 -0.50
N ASP A 16 12.46 -45.98 0.27
CA ASP A 16 13.19 -47.09 0.91
C ASP A 16 13.88 -48.03 -0.11
N ARG A 17 13.39 -48.05 -1.34
CA ARG A 17 13.93 -48.83 -2.47
C ARG A 17 13.73 -48.12 -3.81
N PRO A 18 14.44 -48.54 -4.89
CA PRO A 18 14.22 -47.95 -6.21
C PRO A 18 12.77 -48.15 -6.67
N VAL A 19 12.08 -47.05 -6.97
CA VAL A 19 10.71 -47.01 -7.47
C VAL A 19 10.67 -46.64 -8.94
N GLU A 20 9.61 -47.08 -9.60
CA GLU A 20 9.23 -46.55 -10.91
C GLU A 20 8.36 -45.30 -10.71
N LEU A 21 8.81 -44.17 -11.26
CA LEU A 21 8.04 -42.94 -11.32
C LEU A 21 7.24 -42.93 -12.62
N GLY A 22 5.92 -43.02 -12.50
CA GLY A 22 5.02 -42.74 -13.62
C GLY A 22 5.07 -41.24 -13.98
N PRO A 23 4.24 -40.80 -14.95
CA PRO A 23 4.17 -39.39 -15.33
C PRO A 23 3.89 -38.50 -14.11
N GLN A 24 4.74 -37.50 -13.91
CA GLN A 24 4.56 -36.47 -12.88
C GLN A 24 4.14 -35.15 -13.56
N VAL A 25 3.40 -34.33 -12.83
CA VAL A 25 2.99 -32.98 -13.23
C VAL A 25 3.36 -32.04 -12.10
N VAL A 26 4.16 -31.03 -12.42
CA VAL A 26 4.63 -29.99 -11.50
C VAL A 26 4.02 -28.65 -11.91
N ARG A 27 3.39 -27.97 -10.95
CA ARG A 27 2.68 -26.69 -11.09
C ARG A 27 3.33 -25.57 -10.28
N LEU A 28 4.66 -25.57 -10.21
CA LEU A 28 5.44 -24.67 -9.35
C LEU A 28 6.00 -23.44 -10.08
N ARG A 29 5.52 -23.15 -11.29
CA ARG A 29 5.90 -21.97 -12.08
C ARG A 29 4.84 -20.88 -11.89
N PRO A 30 5.23 -19.62 -11.60
CA PRO A 30 4.30 -18.50 -11.54
C PRO A 30 3.40 -18.42 -12.78
N ALA A 31 2.10 -18.29 -12.53
CA ALA A 31 1.06 -18.20 -13.53
C ALA A 31 1.22 -16.91 -14.34
N ALA A 32 0.76 -16.93 -15.59
CA ALA A 32 0.88 -15.79 -16.49
C ALA A 32 0.16 -14.52 -15.99
N HIS A 33 -0.84 -14.67 -15.12
CA HIS A 33 -1.60 -13.56 -14.52
C HIS A 33 -1.01 -13.06 -13.19
N CYS A 34 0.17 -13.55 -12.78
CA CYS A 34 0.86 -13.04 -11.60
C CYS A 34 1.19 -11.55 -11.79
N ARG A 35 0.69 -10.69 -10.88
CA ARG A 35 0.92 -9.24 -10.91
C ARG A 35 2.36 -8.89 -10.52
N THR A 36 2.95 -9.69 -9.63
CA THR A 36 4.35 -9.57 -9.21
C THR A 36 5.27 -9.98 -10.34
N ARG A 37 6.16 -9.09 -10.77
CA ARG A 37 7.11 -9.39 -11.83
C ARG A 37 8.11 -10.43 -11.33
N ILE A 38 8.37 -11.44 -12.17
CA ILE A 38 9.30 -12.55 -11.88
C ILE A 38 10.51 -12.43 -12.83
N PRO A 39 11.61 -11.73 -12.44
CA PRO A 39 12.75 -11.52 -13.33
C PRO A 39 13.48 -12.80 -13.71
N SER A 40 13.51 -13.81 -12.84
CA SER A 40 14.13 -15.11 -13.10
C SER A 40 13.36 -16.25 -12.45
N TYR A 41 13.41 -17.42 -13.09
CA TYR A 41 12.82 -18.67 -12.63
C TYR A 41 13.67 -19.85 -13.12
N SER A 42 13.93 -20.82 -12.26
CA SER A 42 14.53 -22.10 -12.59
C SER A 42 13.69 -23.25 -12.04
N LEU A 43 13.75 -24.40 -12.71
CA LEU A 43 13.19 -25.65 -12.25
C LEU A 43 14.27 -26.72 -12.38
N THR A 44 14.73 -27.27 -11.25
CA THR A 44 15.69 -28.36 -11.22
C THR A 44 15.01 -29.61 -10.67
N VAL A 45 15.11 -30.72 -11.41
CA VAL A 45 14.45 -31.98 -11.06
C VAL A 45 15.50 -33.08 -10.93
N THR A 46 15.36 -33.89 -9.88
CA THR A 46 16.11 -35.13 -9.68
C THR A 46 15.14 -36.30 -9.71
N PRO A 47 15.40 -37.40 -10.43
CA PRO A 47 16.62 -37.71 -11.21
C PRO A 47 16.90 -36.76 -12.38
N THR A 48 18.17 -36.53 -12.71
CA THR A 48 18.58 -35.62 -13.80
C THR A 48 18.26 -36.17 -15.19
N ASN A 49 18.25 -37.50 -15.36
CA ASN A 49 17.80 -38.15 -16.59
C ASN A 49 16.26 -38.24 -16.62
N HIS A 50 15.61 -37.26 -17.23
CA HIS A 50 14.15 -37.23 -17.40
C HIS A 50 13.76 -36.47 -18.67
N PHE A 51 12.54 -36.71 -19.13
CA PHE A 51 11.91 -35.88 -20.16
C PHE A 51 11.01 -34.85 -19.49
N ILE A 52 11.11 -33.59 -19.89
CA ILE A 52 10.21 -32.52 -19.47
C ILE A 52 9.47 -31.95 -20.68
N ASN A 53 8.16 -31.83 -20.57
CA ASN A 53 7.32 -31.12 -21.54
C ASN A 53 6.49 -30.05 -20.82
N TRP A 54 6.62 -28.79 -21.25
CA TRP A 54 5.84 -27.68 -20.72
C TRP A 54 4.53 -27.54 -21.47
N GLN A 55 3.43 -27.48 -20.72
CA GLN A 55 2.07 -27.39 -21.24
C GLN A 55 1.27 -26.34 -20.46
N GLN A 56 0.09 -26.03 -20.96
CA GLN A 56 -0.93 -25.30 -20.21
C GLN A 56 -2.16 -26.19 -20.01
N ASP A 57 -2.77 -26.09 -18.84
CA ASP A 57 -4.07 -26.69 -18.58
C ASP A 57 -5.21 -25.85 -19.20
N PRO A 58 -6.47 -26.33 -19.20
CA PRO A 58 -7.61 -25.57 -19.73
C PRO A 58 -7.86 -24.21 -19.05
N HIS A 59 -7.22 -23.95 -17.91
CA HIS A 59 -7.33 -22.71 -17.14
C HIS A 59 -6.11 -21.79 -17.36
N GLY A 60 -5.18 -22.17 -18.25
CA GLY A 60 -3.99 -21.39 -18.59
C GLY A 60 -2.83 -21.53 -17.60
N ASN A 61 -2.88 -22.49 -16.68
CA ASN A 61 -1.80 -22.71 -15.71
C ASN A 61 -0.65 -23.48 -16.35
N TRP A 62 0.59 -23.15 -15.98
CA TRP A 62 1.78 -23.86 -16.46
C TRP A 62 1.92 -25.24 -15.81
N LEU A 63 2.10 -26.27 -16.65
CA LEU A 63 2.33 -27.64 -16.23
C LEU A 63 3.69 -28.13 -16.78
N ALA A 64 4.62 -28.51 -15.90
CA ALA A 64 5.78 -29.31 -16.29
C ALA A 64 5.42 -30.79 -16.17
N ARG A 65 5.24 -31.46 -17.31
CA ARG A 65 4.98 -32.91 -17.37
C ARG A 65 6.30 -33.65 -17.50
N LEU A 66 6.62 -34.47 -16.49
CA LEU A 66 7.88 -35.17 -16.34
C LEU A 66 7.67 -36.67 -16.54
N VAL A 67 8.58 -37.32 -17.27
CA VAL A 67 8.62 -38.78 -17.43
C VAL A 67 10.04 -39.26 -17.18
N PHE A 68 10.17 -40.32 -16.38
CA PHE A 68 11.45 -40.86 -15.93
C PHE A 68 11.68 -42.24 -16.57
N PRO A 69 12.80 -42.45 -17.29
CA PRO A 69 13.09 -43.73 -17.93
C PRO A 69 13.64 -44.78 -16.95
N GLU A 70 14.22 -44.34 -15.82
CA GLU A 70 14.94 -45.20 -14.88
C GLU A 70 14.28 -45.19 -13.49
N LYS A 71 14.47 -46.28 -12.75
CA LYS A 71 14.06 -46.36 -11.35
C LYS A 71 14.95 -45.49 -10.47
N THR A 72 14.37 -44.88 -9.44
CA THR A 72 15.10 -43.98 -8.53
C THR A 72 14.75 -44.22 -7.08
N LYS A 73 15.66 -43.85 -6.17
CA LYS A 73 15.40 -43.76 -4.72
C LYS A 73 15.04 -42.35 -4.27
N GLU A 74 15.14 -41.35 -5.13
CA GLU A 74 14.83 -39.96 -4.82
C GLU A 74 14.07 -39.31 -5.98
N PHE A 75 13.02 -38.57 -5.64
CA PHE A 75 12.39 -37.59 -6.51
C PHE A 75 12.45 -36.23 -5.82
N SER A 76 13.13 -35.26 -6.43
CA SER A 76 13.26 -33.91 -5.89
C SER A 76 12.88 -32.89 -6.94
N VAL A 77 12.11 -31.88 -6.52
CA VAL A 77 11.75 -30.73 -7.33
C VAL A 77 12.23 -29.48 -6.60
N GLN A 78 13.12 -28.74 -7.24
CA GLN A 78 13.67 -27.48 -6.76
C GLN A 78 13.23 -26.34 -7.68
N VAL A 79 12.78 -25.25 -7.08
CA VAL A 79 12.46 -23.99 -7.74
C VAL A 79 13.26 -22.87 -7.09
N ASP A 80 14.00 -22.14 -7.92
CA ASP A 80 14.58 -20.85 -7.54
C ASP A 80 13.94 -19.77 -8.40
N LEU A 81 13.48 -18.69 -7.77
CA LEU A 81 12.95 -17.54 -8.50
C LEU A 81 13.32 -16.23 -7.83
N THR A 82 13.28 -15.16 -8.60
CA THR A 82 13.31 -13.79 -8.06
C THR A 82 11.96 -13.12 -8.26
N ALA A 83 11.54 -12.32 -7.29
CA ALA A 83 10.28 -11.59 -7.29
C ALA A 83 10.56 -10.10 -7.02
N ASP A 84 10.01 -9.26 -7.88
CA ASP A 84 10.02 -7.80 -7.73
C ASP A 84 8.90 -7.40 -6.77
N MET A 85 9.24 -7.10 -5.52
CA MET A 85 8.32 -6.79 -4.43
C MET A 85 7.86 -5.33 -4.49
N THR A 86 7.45 -4.89 -5.68
CA THR A 86 6.76 -3.60 -5.86
C THR A 86 5.37 -3.71 -5.27
N VAL A 87 5.02 -2.80 -4.35
CA VAL A 87 3.72 -2.78 -3.69
C VAL A 87 2.60 -2.72 -4.70
N VAL A 88 1.64 -3.62 -4.55
CA VAL A 88 0.44 -3.69 -5.40
C VAL A 88 -0.75 -3.19 -4.59
N ASN A 89 -1.45 -2.17 -5.11
CA ASN A 89 -2.75 -1.80 -4.53
C ASN A 89 -3.77 -2.91 -4.84
N PRO A 90 -4.28 -3.63 -3.82
CA PRO A 90 -5.23 -4.72 -4.04
C PRO A 90 -6.62 -4.23 -4.44
N PHE A 91 -6.92 -2.92 -4.32
CA PHE A 91 -8.19 -2.29 -4.70
C PHE A 91 -8.12 -1.51 -6.02
N ASP A 92 -7.03 -1.66 -6.79
CA ASP A 92 -6.84 -0.97 -8.07
C ASP A 92 -7.63 -1.63 -9.20
N PHE A 93 -8.95 -1.46 -9.18
CA PHE A 93 -9.89 -1.95 -10.18
C PHE A 93 -11.18 -1.13 -10.17
N PHE A 94 -11.99 -1.29 -11.23
CA PHE A 94 -13.35 -0.76 -11.33
C PHE A 94 -14.35 -1.90 -11.33
N VAL A 95 -15.54 -1.67 -10.80
CA VAL A 95 -16.65 -2.64 -10.84
C VAL A 95 -17.70 -2.14 -11.81
N GLU A 96 -18.28 -3.02 -12.61
CA GLU A 96 -19.41 -2.64 -13.48
C GLU A 96 -20.60 -2.15 -12.64
N PRO A 97 -21.38 -1.15 -13.08
CA PRO A 97 -22.46 -0.58 -12.29
C PRO A 97 -23.49 -1.61 -11.78
N TYR A 98 -23.78 -2.64 -12.57
CA TYR A 98 -24.73 -3.71 -12.19
C TYR A 98 -24.15 -4.72 -11.18
N ALA A 99 -22.85 -4.65 -10.90
CA ALA A 99 -22.13 -5.52 -9.98
C ALA A 99 -21.65 -4.81 -8.70
N GLU A 100 -21.95 -3.51 -8.56
CA GLU A 100 -21.55 -2.72 -7.39
C GLU A 100 -22.20 -3.19 -6.09
N THR A 101 -23.38 -3.81 -6.16
CA THR A 101 -24.14 -4.31 -5.00
C THR A 101 -24.58 -5.74 -5.20
N LEU A 102 -24.84 -6.44 -4.09
CA LEU A 102 -25.39 -7.79 -4.10
C LEU A 102 -26.93 -7.77 -3.93
N PRO A 103 -27.69 -8.69 -4.55
CA PRO A 103 -27.21 -9.85 -5.30
C PRO A 103 -26.72 -9.50 -6.72
N LEU A 104 -25.59 -10.08 -7.11
CA LEU A 104 -25.03 -9.96 -8.45
C LEU A 104 -25.53 -11.11 -9.34
N THR A 105 -26.03 -10.77 -10.53
CA THR A 105 -26.33 -11.74 -11.59
C THR A 105 -25.40 -11.53 -12.77
N TYR A 106 -24.68 -12.57 -13.18
CA TYR A 106 -23.84 -12.53 -14.38
C TYR A 106 -24.71 -12.52 -15.65
N PRO A 107 -24.37 -11.71 -16.68
CA PRO A 107 -24.94 -11.85 -18.02
C PRO A 107 -24.78 -13.28 -18.54
N GLU A 108 -25.75 -13.77 -19.33
CA GLU A 108 -25.85 -15.19 -19.73
C GLU A 108 -24.56 -15.74 -20.37
N ASP A 109 -24.00 -15.01 -21.35
CA ASP A 109 -22.75 -15.40 -22.04
C ASP A 109 -21.58 -15.53 -21.05
N LEU A 110 -21.41 -14.54 -20.17
CA LEU A 110 -20.37 -14.57 -19.15
C LEU A 110 -20.61 -15.68 -18.10
N ALA A 111 -21.88 -15.93 -17.76
CA ALA A 111 -22.25 -17.00 -16.85
C ALA A 111 -21.91 -18.39 -17.43
N ALA A 112 -22.00 -18.55 -18.77
CA ALA A 112 -21.59 -19.75 -19.48
C ALA A 112 -20.07 -19.93 -19.46
N ASP A 113 -19.30 -18.87 -19.73
CA ASP A 113 -17.83 -18.89 -19.65
C ASP A 113 -17.33 -19.20 -18.23
N LEU A 114 -18.06 -18.74 -17.21
CA LEU A 114 -17.75 -18.94 -15.80
C LEU A 114 -18.35 -20.22 -15.20
N ALA A 115 -19.03 -21.05 -15.98
CA ALA A 115 -19.85 -22.16 -15.46
C ALA A 115 -19.07 -23.09 -14.52
N ALA A 116 -17.84 -23.48 -14.88
CA ALA A 116 -17.00 -24.35 -14.06
C ALA A 116 -16.66 -23.75 -12.68
N TYR A 117 -16.60 -22.42 -12.58
CA TYR A 117 -16.26 -21.70 -11.35
C TYR A 117 -17.46 -21.42 -10.44
N ARG A 118 -18.67 -21.80 -10.86
CA ARG A 118 -19.94 -21.57 -10.14
C ARG A 118 -20.52 -22.84 -9.53
N VAL A 119 -19.94 -24.01 -9.82
CA VAL A 119 -20.42 -25.30 -9.31
C VAL A 119 -20.07 -25.43 -7.82
N ALA A 120 -21.08 -25.28 -6.96
CA ALA A 120 -20.95 -25.54 -5.53
C ALA A 120 -21.12 -27.03 -5.24
N GLU A 121 -20.15 -27.63 -4.55
CA GLU A 121 -20.30 -28.98 -3.96
C GLU A 121 -21.32 -29.02 -2.81
N ASP A 122 -21.95 -30.19 -2.63
CA ASP A 122 -22.86 -30.43 -1.50
C ASP A 122 -22.10 -30.83 -0.24
N GLU A 123 -21.76 -29.83 0.58
CA GLU A 123 -20.79 -29.99 1.66
C GLU A 123 -21.41 -30.04 3.05
N GLY A 124 -22.73 -29.95 3.17
CA GLY A 124 -23.46 -30.24 4.40
C GLY A 124 -24.21 -29.06 5.06
N PRO A 125 -24.86 -29.32 6.21
CA PRO A 125 -25.74 -28.35 6.87
C PRO A 125 -25.02 -27.17 7.52
N LEU A 126 -23.75 -27.28 7.92
CA LEU A 126 -23.03 -26.18 8.56
C LEU A 126 -22.71 -25.08 7.55
N LEU A 127 -22.24 -25.44 6.35
CA LEU A 127 -22.04 -24.51 5.25
C LEU A 127 -23.35 -23.87 4.82
N ALA A 128 -24.42 -24.67 4.67
CA ALA A 128 -25.73 -24.15 4.31
C ALA A 128 -26.23 -23.10 5.33
N LYS A 129 -26.07 -23.38 6.63
CA LYS A 129 -26.39 -22.43 7.70
C LYS A 129 -25.50 -21.20 7.69
N ALA A 130 -24.20 -21.37 7.45
CA ALA A 130 -23.24 -20.27 7.38
C ALA A 130 -23.56 -19.30 6.23
N VAL A 131 -23.95 -19.84 5.06
CA VAL A 131 -24.32 -19.04 3.89
C VAL A 131 -25.72 -18.42 4.01
N ALA A 132 -26.69 -19.12 4.59
CA ALA A 132 -28.03 -18.57 4.83
C ALA A 132 -28.00 -17.34 5.76
N GLY A 133 -26.99 -17.22 6.63
CA GLY A 133 -26.78 -16.03 7.46
C GLY A 133 -26.17 -14.84 6.72
N LEU A 134 -25.86 -14.96 5.43
CA LEU A 134 -25.15 -13.98 4.61
C LEU A 134 -25.97 -13.49 3.42
N GLU A 135 -27.32 -13.53 3.52
CA GLU A 135 -28.18 -13.14 2.41
C GLU A 135 -27.83 -11.72 1.89
N PRO A 136 -27.70 -11.55 0.56
CA PRO A 136 -27.53 -10.25 -0.06
C PRO A 136 -28.61 -9.24 0.33
N ASP A 137 -28.21 -8.11 0.91
CA ASP A 137 -29.07 -7.06 1.45
C ASP A 137 -28.90 -5.71 0.73
N GLY A 138 -28.31 -5.70 -0.46
CA GLY A 138 -27.98 -4.47 -1.19
C GLY A 138 -26.66 -3.83 -0.79
N ARG A 139 -25.86 -4.45 0.10
CA ARG A 139 -24.51 -3.98 0.42
C ARG A 139 -23.61 -3.96 -0.82
N ARG A 140 -22.61 -3.08 -0.78
CA ARG A 140 -21.57 -2.99 -1.81
C ARG A 140 -20.81 -4.31 -1.88
N THR A 141 -20.65 -4.85 -3.09
CA THR A 141 -20.10 -6.19 -3.34
C THR A 141 -18.70 -6.35 -2.75
N VAL A 142 -17.82 -5.37 -2.96
CA VAL A 142 -16.44 -5.43 -2.46
C VAL A 142 -16.41 -5.39 -0.93
N ASP A 143 -17.19 -4.50 -0.31
CA ASP A 143 -17.25 -4.35 1.14
C ASP A 143 -17.77 -5.65 1.79
N PHE A 144 -18.80 -6.27 1.21
CA PHE A 144 -19.30 -7.58 1.63
C PHE A 144 -18.23 -8.68 1.55
N LEU A 145 -17.47 -8.74 0.46
CA LEU A 145 -16.45 -9.78 0.27
C LEU A 145 -15.27 -9.61 1.24
N VAL A 146 -14.87 -8.37 1.53
CA VAL A 146 -13.88 -8.03 2.55
C VAL A 146 -14.37 -8.51 3.93
N GLU A 147 -15.61 -8.16 4.30
CA GLU A 147 -16.22 -8.59 5.56
C GLU A 147 -16.32 -10.11 5.68
N LEU A 148 -16.71 -10.81 4.61
CA LEU A 148 -16.77 -12.27 4.57
C LEU A 148 -15.39 -12.90 4.80
N ASN A 149 -14.36 -12.39 4.11
CA ASN A 149 -13.00 -12.87 4.24
C ASN A 149 -12.46 -12.67 5.68
N MET A 150 -12.66 -11.48 6.25
CA MET A 150 -12.28 -11.17 7.63
C MET A 150 -13.05 -12.03 8.65
N SER A 151 -14.35 -12.24 8.43
CA SER A 151 -15.19 -13.08 9.29
C SER A 151 -14.71 -14.53 9.32
N LEU A 152 -14.28 -15.08 8.19
CA LEU A 152 -13.67 -16.42 8.15
C LEU A 152 -12.33 -16.46 8.89
N GLN A 153 -11.46 -15.47 8.68
CA GLN A 153 -10.19 -15.39 9.40
C GLN A 153 -10.37 -15.37 10.92
N GLN A 154 -11.39 -14.67 11.41
CA GLN A 154 -11.70 -14.60 12.84
C GLN A 154 -12.30 -15.90 13.40
N ARG A 155 -13.00 -16.68 12.57
CA ARG A 155 -13.70 -17.92 12.97
C ARG A 155 -12.83 -19.17 12.87
N ILE A 156 -11.92 -19.21 11.91
CA ILE A 156 -11.11 -20.39 11.59
C ILE A 156 -9.69 -20.17 12.09
N ARG A 157 -9.32 -20.84 13.18
CA ARG A 157 -7.95 -20.81 13.70
C ARG A 157 -7.00 -21.51 12.73
N TYR A 158 -6.00 -20.78 12.24
CA TYR A 158 -4.97 -21.35 11.38
C TYR A 158 -4.15 -22.44 12.10
N VAL A 159 -3.96 -23.58 11.43
CA VAL A 159 -3.08 -24.66 11.86
C VAL A 159 -2.27 -25.20 10.69
N VAL A 160 -1.01 -25.56 10.93
CA VAL A 160 -0.19 -26.27 9.95
C VAL A 160 -0.59 -27.74 9.96
N ARG A 161 -0.85 -28.30 8.77
CA ARG A 161 -1.32 -29.69 8.60
C ARG A 161 -0.41 -30.45 7.65
N MET A 162 0.06 -31.60 8.11
CA MET A 162 0.89 -32.51 7.31
C MET A 162 0.05 -33.55 6.57
N GLU A 163 -1.21 -33.75 6.97
CA GLU A 163 -2.10 -34.70 6.29
C GLU A 163 -2.34 -34.27 4.84
N PRO A 164 -2.45 -35.22 3.90
CA PRO A 164 -2.81 -34.89 2.52
C PRO A 164 -4.29 -34.49 2.41
N GLY A 165 -4.61 -33.75 1.34
CA GLY A 165 -5.99 -33.38 1.00
C GLY A 165 -6.47 -32.08 1.64
N VAL A 166 -7.72 -31.71 1.37
CA VAL A 166 -8.36 -30.49 1.87
C VAL A 166 -9.57 -30.91 2.71
N GLN A 167 -9.77 -30.28 3.87
CA GLN A 167 -10.97 -30.48 4.68
C GLN A 167 -12.22 -30.12 3.89
N ALA A 168 -13.28 -30.91 4.08
CA ALA A 168 -14.59 -30.48 3.60
C ALA A 168 -15.01 -29.20 4.34
N PRO A 169 -15.68 -28.24 3.70
CA PRO A 169 -16.13 -27.00 4.34
C PRO A 169 -16.94 -27.19 5.63
N ASP A 170 -17.83 -28.18 5.72
CA ASP A 170 -18.50 -28.51 6.99
C ASP A 170 -17.53 -29.01 8.07
N GLU A 171 -16.48 -29.75 7.67
CA GLU A 171 -15.43 -30.19 8.59
C GLU A 171 -14.63 -28.98 9.11
N THR A 172 -14.20 -28.07 8.23
CA THR A 172 -13.51 -26.83 8.60
C THR A 172 -14.35 -25.99 9.56
N LEU A 173 -15.66 -25.84 9.27
CA LEU A 173 -16.60 -25.11 10.12
C LEU A 173 -16.85 -25.80 11.47
N ALA A 174 -16.95 -27.13 11.49
CA ALA A 174 -17.15 -27.90 12.71
C ALA A 174 -15.92 -27.85 13.63
N LEU A 175 -14.72 -27.94 13.05
CA LEU A 175 -13.46 -27.88 13.80
C LEU A 175 -13.12 -26.45 14.26
N GLY A 176 -13.56 -25.43 13.51
CA GLY A 176 -13.15 -24.05 13.74
C GLY A 176 -11.64 -23.83 13.55
N SER A 177 -10.99 -24.71 12.78
CA SER A 177 -9.56 -24.64 12.48
C SER A 177 -9.23 -25.40 11.21
N GLY A 178 -8.26 -24.91 10.45
CA GLY A 178 -7.76 -25.54 9.23
C GLY A 178 -6.47 -24.87 8.74
N SER A 179 -5.85 -25.43 7.71
CA SER A 179 -4.72 -24.77 7.03
C SER A 179 -5.21 -23.79 5.95
N CYS A 180 -4.28 -23.13 5.25
CA CYS A 180 -4.60 -22.15 4.21
C CYS A 180 -5.49 -22.74 3.10
N ARG A 181 -5.22 -23.97 2.66
CA ARG A 181 -6.03 -24.69 1.67
C ARG A 181 -7.46 -24.99 2.16
N ASP A 182 -7.64 -25.26 3.45
CA ASP A 182 -8.96 -25.57 4.02
C ASP A 182 -9.82 -24.30 4.07
N SER A 183 -9.22 -23.19 4.50
CA SER A 183 -9.88 -21.87 4.56
C SER A 183 -10.18 -21.31 3.16
N ALA A 184 -9.24 -21.45 2.22
CA ALA A 184 -9.43 -21.06 0.84
C ALA A 184 -10.57 -21.82 0.17
N TRP A 185 -10.64 -23.14 0.38
CA TRP A 185 -11.71 -23.96 -0.21
C TRP A 185 -13.08 -23.65 0.39
N LEU A 186 -13.16 -23.48 1.72
CA LEU A 186 -14.37 -23.01 2.39
C LEU A 186 -14.86 -21.68 1.79
N LEU A 187 -13.96 -20.71 1.60
CA LEU A 187 -14.32 -19.40 1.03
C LEU A 187 -14.81 -19.52 -0.42
N VAL A 188 -14.15 -20.31 -1.27
CA VAL A 188 -14.60 -20.59 -2.65
C VAL A 188 -16.03 -21.13 -2.66
N GLN A 189 -16.31 -22.07 -1.77
CA GLN A 189 -17.61 -22.75 -1.70
C GLN A 189 -18.71 -21.84 -1.15
N MET A 190 -18.41 -20.99 -0.17
CA MET A 190 -19.33 -19.96 0.31
C MET A 190 -19.67 -18.95 -0.80
N MET A 191 -18.68 -18.46 -1.54
CA MET A 191 -18.90 -17.53 -2.67
C MET A 191 -19.77 -18.15 -3.76
N ARG A 192 -19.55 -19.44 -4.10
CA ARG A 192 -20.37 -20.16 -5.08
C ARG A 192 -21.81 -20.33 -4.64
N ARG A 193 -22.05 -20.63 -3.36
CA ARG A 193 -23.40 -20.72 -2.78
C ARG A 193 -24.12 -19.37 -2.78
N LEU A 194 -23.38 -18.26 -2.75
CA LEU A 194 -23.90 -16.90 -2.93
C LEU A 194 -24.10 -16.51 -4.41
N GLY A 195 -23.86 -17.44 -5.35
CA GLY A 195 -24.06 -17.22 -6.78
C GLY A 195 -22.84 -16.67 -7.52
N LEU A 196 -21.72 -16.45 -6.83
CA LEU A 196 -20.50 -15.86 -7.40
C LEU A 196 -19.59 -16.93 -8.02
N ALA A 197 -18.90 -16.58 -9.11
CA ALA A 197 -17.89 -17.41 -9.71
C ALA A 197 -16.58 -17.30 -8.91
N ALA A 198 -16.14 -18.40 -8.31
CA ALA A 198 -14.94 -18.45 -7.48
C ALA A 198 -14.01 -19.60 -7.87
N ARG A 199 -12.71 -19.43 -7.63
CA ARG A 199 -11.67 -20.43 -7.95
C ARG A 199 -10.66 -20.55 -6.82
N PHE A 200 -10.10 -21.75 -6.70
CA PHE A 200 -9.04 -22.06 -5.76
C PHE A 200 -7.70 -21.73 -6.39
N VAL A 201 -6.83 -21.04 -5.65
CA VAL A 201 -5.48 -20.70 -6.11
C VAL A 201 -4.46 -21.33 -5.18
N SER A 202 -3.52 -22.06 -5.77
CA SER A 202 -2.30 -22.53 -5.11
C SER A 202 -1.14 -21.67 -5.60
N GLY A 203 -0.32 -21.17 -4.67
CA GLY A 203 0.84 -20.38 -5.04
C GLY A 203 1.92 -20.28 -3.96
N TYR A 204 2.84 -19.34 -4.15
CA TYR A 204 3.75 -18.93 -3.08
C TYR A 204 3.21 -17.70 -2.37
N LEU A 205 3.47 -17.61 -1.07
CA LEU A 205 3.35 -16.38 -0.30
C LEU A 205 4.75 -15.94 0.10
N ILE A 206 5.14 -14.73 -0.28
CA ILE A 206 6.33 -14.05 0.23
C ILE A 206 5.85 -12.92 1.14
N GLN A 207 6.26 -12.95 2.41
CA GLN A 207 6.04 -11.84 3.33
C GLN A 207 7.37 -11.34 3.84
N LEU A 208 7.67 -10.08 3.52
CA LEU A 208 8.83 -9.39 4.03
C LEU A 208 8.46 -8.63 5.30
N LYS A 209 9.34 -8.66 6.29
CA LYS A 209 9.21 -7.86 7.51
C LYS A 209 9.18 -6.37 7.12
N ALA A 210 8.15 -5.66 7.58
CA ALA A 210 8.10 -4.21 7.47
C ALA A 210 9.20 -3.55 8.31
N ASP A 211 9.72 -2.41 7.86
CA ASP A 211 10.76 -1.69 8.60
C ASP A 211 10.19 -1.00 9.85
N ILE A 212 8.93 -0.56 9.77
CA ILE A 212 8.20 0.13 10.82
C ILE A 212 6.94 -0.67 11.13
N ASP A 213 6.71 -0.92 12.41
CA ASP A 213 5.46 -1.53 12.86
C ASP A 213 4.28 -0.56 12.61
N PRO A 214 3.16 -1.05 12.07
CA PRO A 214 1.99 -0.21 11.86
C PRO A 214 1.50 0.37 13.19
N VAL A 215 1.16 1.66 13.20
CA VAL A 215 0.58 2.34 14.37
C VAL A 215 -0.82 1.80 14.68
N ASP A 216 -1.61 1.58 13.62
CA ASP A 216 -2.94 0.99 13.67
C ASP A 216 -3.03 -0.19 12.69
N GLY A 217 -3.76 -1.24 13.07
CA GLY A 217 -3.96 -2.44 12.26
C GLY A 217 -3.12 -3.65 12.68
N PRO A 218 -3.26 -4.79 11.98
CA PRO A 218 -2.55 -6.01 12.32
C PRO A 218 -1.05 -5.87 12.04
N GLN A 219 -0.22 -6.27 13.01
CA GLN A 219 1.23 -6.35 12.82
C GLN A 219 1.53 -7.44 11.79
N GLY A 220 2.40 -7.12 10.83
CA GLY A 220 2.86 -8.07 9.82
C GLY A 220 3.81 -9.13 10.40
N THR A 221 4.47 -9.87 9.51
CA THR A 221 5.46 -10.86 9.94
C THR A 221 6.64 -10.23 10.68
N ARG A 222 7.20 -10.96 11.65
CA ARG A 222 8.39 -10.55 12.42
C ARG A 222 9.70 -10.82 11.69
N THR A 223 9.67 -11.69 10.69
CA THR A 223 10.82 -12.11 9.87
C THR A 223 10.39 -12.27 8.44
N ASP A 224 11.31 -12.08 7.50
CA ASP A 224 11.07 -12.45 6.12
C ASP A 224 10.78 -13.96 6.06
N PHE A 225 9.69 -14.36 5.41
CA PHE A 225 9.38 -15.77 5.23
C PHE A 225 8.67 -16.01 3.90
N THR A 226 8.71 -17.27 3.49
CA THR A 226 7.94 -17.74 2.35
C THR A 226 7.45 -19.17 2.59
N ASP A 227 6.28 -19.46 2.06
CA ASP A 227 5.69 -20.80 2.09
C ASP A 227 4.84 -21.04 0.83
N LEU A 228 4.53 -22.31 0.58
CA LEU A 228 3.42 -22.68 -0.28
C LEU A 228 2.13 -22.25 0.41
N HIS A 229 1.27 -21.58 -0.34
CA HIS A 229 0.06 -20.98 0.19
C HIS A 229 -1.12 -21.21 -0.74
N ALA A 230 -2.32 -21.03 -0.20
CA ALA A 230 -3.55 -21.12 -0.95
C ALA A 230 -4.53 -20.02 -0.55
N TRP A 231 -5.28 -19.52 -1.53
CA TRP A 231 -6.29 -18.48 -1.34
C TRP A 231 -7.46 -18.69 -2.32
N ALA A 232 -8.52 -17.91 -2.13
CA ALA A 232 -9.67 -17.89 -3.03
C ALA A 232 -9.59 -16.69 -3.97
N GLU A 233 -10.03 -16.86 -5.21
CA GLU A 233 -10.29 -15.74 -6.10
C GLU A 233 -11.75 -15.74 -6.55
N VAL A 234 -12.35 -14.56 -6.65
CA VAL A 234 -13.73 -14.37 -7.14
C VAL A 234 -13.74 -13.45 -8.34
N TYR A 235 -14.53 -13.80 -9.36
CA TYR A 235 -14.68 -12.99 -10.56
C TYR A 235 -15.81 -11.98 -10.40
N ILE A 236 -15.46 -10.69 -10.44
CA ILE A 236 -16.41 -9.58 -10.39
C ILE A 236 -16.35 -8.81 -11.71
N PRO A 237 -17.48 -8.59 -12.41
CA PRO A 237 -17.49 -7.83 -13.66
C PRO A 237 -16.85 -6.44 -13.50
N GLY A 238 -15.99 -6.08 -14.46
CA GLY A 238 -15.15 -4.88 -14.40
C GLY A 238 -13.82 -5.12 -13.69
N ALA A 239 -13.84 -5.77 -12.51
CA ALA A 239 -12.65 -5.95 -11.69
C ALA A 239 -11.83 -7.19 -12.05
N GLY A 240 -12.46 -8.19 -12.67
CA GLY A 240 -11.83 -9.46 -12.97
C GLY A 240 -11.71 -10.36 -11.74
N TRP A 241 -10.66 -11.17 -11.69
CA TRP A 241 -10.38 -12.07 -10.56
C TRP A 241 -9.71 -11.29 -9.42
N ILE A 242 -10.39 -11.21 -8.28
CA ILE A 242 -9.90 -10.57 -7.06
C ILE A 242 -9.51 -11.66 -6.05
N GLY A 243 -8.29 -11.59 -5.51
CA GLY A 243 -7.76 -12.56 -4.54
C GLY A 243 -8.09 -12.19 -3.09
N PHE A 244 -8.55 -13.18 -2.32
CA PHE A 244 -8.91 -13.11 -0.91
C PHE A 244 -8.20 -14.22 -0.13
N ASP A 245 -7.36 -13.83 0.82
CA ASP A 245 -6.66 -14.75 1.70
C ASP A 245 -7.38 -14.84 3.05
N ALA A 246 -8.19 -15.90 3.19
CA ALA A 246 -8.95 -16.18 4.40
C ALA A 246 -8.07 -16.49 5.63
N THR A 247 -6.77 -16.73 5.44
CA THR A 247 -5.83 -16.96 6.54
C THR A 247 -5.43 -15.65 7.22
N SER A 248 -5.22 -14.60 6.41
CA SER A 248 -4.85 -13.26 6.89
C SER A 248 -6.03 -12.31 7.04
N GLY A 249 -7.16 -12.61 6.39
CA GLY A 249 -8.32 -11.73 6.31
C GLY A 249 -8.12 -10.57 5.34
N LEU A 250 -7.02 -10.57 4.57
CA LEU A 250 -6.65 -9.52 3.64
C LEU A 250 -6.88 -9.94 2.18
N LEU A 251 -6.92 -8.95 1.29
CA LEU A 251 -6.83 -9.20 -0.15
C LEU A 251 -5.39 -9.59 -0.52
N CYS A 252 -5.26 -10.32 -1.62
CA CYS A 252 -3.95 -10.72 -2.15
C CYS A 252 -3.18 -9.51 -2.68
N GLY A 253 -1.93 -9.36 -2.24
CA GLY A 253 -1.01 -8.30 -2.62
C GLY A 253 0.19 -8.81 -3.42
N GLU A 254 1.27 -8.04 -3.46
CA GLU A 254 2.51 -8.38 -4.20
C GLU A 254 3.21 -9.65 -3.69
N GLY A 255 2.93 -10.05 -2.45
CA GLY A 255 3.45 -11.28 -1.85
C GLY A 255 2.77 -12.55 -2.34
N HIS A 256 1.59 -12.46 -2.97
CA HIS A 256 0.81 -13.62 -3.43
C HIS A 256 1.15 -13.94 -4.88
N LEU A 257 1.98 -14.96 -5.09
CA LEU A 257 2.45 -15.38 -6.42
C LEU A 257 1.62 -16.60 -6.87
N PRO A 258 0.53 -16.43 -7.66
CA PRO A 258 -0.26 -17.55 -8.13
C PRO A 258 0.59 -18.48 -8.99
N LEU A 259 0.52 -19.79 -8.73
CA LEU A 259 1.17 -20.81 -9.56
C LEU A 259 0.13 -21.60 -10.37
N CYS A 260 -1.00 -21.94 -9.73
CA CYS A 260 -2.13 -22.58 -10.37
C CYS A 260 -3.46 -22.08 -9.80
N ALA A 261 -4.33 -21.57 -10.66
CA ALA A 261 -5.69 -21.17 -10.33
C ALA A 261 -6.69 -22.08 -11.07
N ALA A 262 -7.54 -22.78 -10.34
CA ALA A 262 -8.46 -23.77 -10.92
C ALA A 262 -9.83 -23.76 -10.23
N PRO A 263 -10.90 -24.20 -10.91
CA PRO A 263 -12.22 -24.33 -10.28
C PRO A 263 -12.22 -25.30 -9.08
N HIS A 264 -11.27 -26.22 -9.00
CA HIS A 264 -11.27 -27.23 -7.94
C HIS A 264 -9.85 -27.45 -7.41
N TYR A 265 -9.69 -27.54 -6.08
CA TYR A 265 -8.37 -27.69 -5.42
C TYR A 265 -7.57 -28.91 -5.91
N ARG A 266 -8.25 -30.04 -6.20
CA ARG A 266 -7.65 -31.23 -6.84
C ARG A 266 -6.84 -30.92 -8.11
N SER A 267 -7.25 -29.93 -8.90
CA SER A 267 -6.56 -29.53 -10.12
C SER A 267 -5.38 -28.57 -9.87
N ALA A 268 -5.27 -28.05 -8.65
CA ALA A 268 -4.26 -27.08 -8.24
C ALA A 268 -3.15 -27.66 -7.35
N ALA A 269 -3.12 -28.99 -7.16
CA ALA A 269 -2.07 -29.65 -6.38
C ALA A 269 -0.67 -29.35 -6.99
N PRO A 270 0.31 -28.89 -6.17
CA PRO A 270 1.62 -28.44 -6.66
C PRO A 270 2.40 -29.51 -7.43
N ILE A 271 2.34 -30.76 -6.96
CA ILE A 271 2.94 -31.93 -7.58
C ILE A 271 1.91 -33.05 -7.57
N THR A 272 1.68 -33.66 -8.73
CA THR A 272 0.78 -34.82 -8.88
C THR A 272 1.41 -35.86 -9.79
N GLY A 273 1.27 -37.14 -9.47
CA GLY A 273 1.69 -38.21 -10.35
C GLY A 273 1.52 -39.57 -9.71
N VAL A 274 2.10 -40.59 -10.34
CA VAL A 274 1.99 -41.99 -9.92
C VAL A 274 3.37 -42.51 -9.57
N VAL A 275 3.47 -43.26 -8.48
CA VAL A 275 4.71 -43.93 -8.07
C VAL A 275 4.38 -45.38 -7.73
N SER A 276 5.27 -46.31 -8.09
CA SER A 276 5.14 -47.71 -7.66
C SER A 276 5.18 -47.80 -6.14
N HIS A 277 4.40 -48.69 -5.53
CA HIS A 277 4.33 -48.84 -4.07
C HIS A 277 5.71 -48.94 -3.42
N ALA A 278 6.00 -48.05 -2.47
CA ALA A 278 7.20 -48.00 -1.62
C ALA A 278 6.92 -47.18 -0.37
N ALA A 279 7.71 -47.38 0.69
CA ALA A 279 7.71 -46.44 1.81
C ALA A 279 8.47 -45.19 1.37
N SER A 280 7.98 -44.01 1.77
CA SER A 280 8.58 -42.74 1.40
C SER A 280 8.71 -41.82 2.60
N ASP A 281 9.88 -41.22 2.74
CA ASP A 281 10.10 -40.07 3.59
C ASP A 281 9.90 -38.80 2.76
N PHE A 282 9.12 -37.86 3.31
CA PHE A 282 8.83 -36.56 2.70
C PHE A 282 9.56 -35.46 3.45
N ASP A 283 10.19 -34.56 2.69
CA ASP A 283 10.98 -33.45 3.20
C ASP A 283 10.76 -32.22 2.31
N PHE A 284 10.67 -31.04 2.90
CA PHE A 284 10.51 -29.80 2.16
C PHE A 284 11.27 -28.67 2.82
N GLU A 285 11.80 -27.77 2.00
CA GLU A 285 12.58 -26.62 2.42
C GLU A 285 12.13 -25.40 1.64
N MET A 286 11.91 -24.28 2.34
CA MET A 286 11.62 -23.00 1.73
C MET A 286 12.36 -21.88 2.46
N ASN A 287 12.97 -20.97 1.70
CA ASN A 287 13.59 -19.77 2.25
C ASN A 287 13.44 -18.58 1.29
N VAL A 288 13.51 -17.38 1.86
CA VAL A 288 13.49 -16.13 1.12
C VAL A 288 14.63 -15.23 1.58
N GLN A 289 15.25 -14.52 0.63
CA GLN A 289 16.32 -13.57 0.89
C GLN A 289 16.10 -12.29 0.08
N ARG A 290 16.44 -11.13 0.64
CA ARG A 290 16.45 -9.86 -0.11
C ARG A 290 17.74 -9.76 -0.91
N LEU A 291 17.67 -9.84 -2.24
CA LEU A 291 18.83 -9.68 -3.13
C LEU A 291 19.16 -8.21 -3.39
N VAL A 292 18.12 -7.42 -3.60
CA VAL A 292 18.23 -5.97 -3.76
C VAL A 292 17.38 -5.36 -2.66
N ASP A 293 18.03 -4.70 -1.72
CA ASP A 293 17.37 -3.92 -0.67
C ASP A 293 17.88 -2.47 -0.77
N PRO A 294 17.14 -1.57 -1.46
CA PRO A 294 17.57 -0.18 -1.59
C PRO A 294 17.58 0.50 -0.22
N ILE A 295 18.45 1.49 -0.04
CA ILE A 295 18.48 2.32 1.17
C ILE A 295 17.13 3.01 1.34
N ARG A 296 16.57 2.91 2.54
CA ARG A 296 15.27 3.49 2.90
C ARG A 296 15.42 4.41 4.09
N ILE A 297 14.75 5.56 4.05
CA ILE A 297 14.69 6.54 5.15
C ILE A 297 14.06 5.97 6.44
N THR A 298 13.40 4.81 6.35
CA THR A 298 12.73 4.12 7.45
C THR A 298 13.66 3.25 8.29
N ARG A 299 14.91 3.05 7.84
CA ARG A 299 15.93 2.27 8.56
C ARG A 299 17.17 3.15 8.75
N PRO A 300 17.81 3.14 9.94
CA PRO A 300 19.09 3.83 10.08
C PRO A 300 20.10 3.27 9.08
N PHE A 301 20.96 4.14 8.57
CA PHE A 301 22.14 3.74 7.82
C PHE A 301 23.02 2.82 8.68
N GLU A 302 23.78 1.95 8.04
CA GLU A 302 24.79 1.16 8.77
C GLU A 302 25.84 2.12 9.36
N ASP A 303 26.42 1.78 10.51
CA ASP A 303 27.34 2.67 11.25
C ASP A 303 28.49 3.19 10.36
N ALA A 304 28.97 2.37 9.42
CA ALA A 304 30.01 2.75 8.48
C ALA A 304 29.55 3.79 7.45
N GLU A 305 28.32 3.68 6.96
CA GLU A 305 27.72 4.63 6.02
C GLU A 305 27.41 5.95 6.73
N TRP A 306 26.94 5.88 7.97
CA TRP A 306 26.73 7.05 8.81
C TRP A 306 28.03 7.81 9.06
N ALA A 307 29.10 7.10 9.44
CA ALA A 307 30.43 7.70 9.64
C ALA A 307 30.98 8.34 8.34
N ALA A 308 30.72 7.74 7.18
CA ALA A 308 31.12 8.30 5.89
C ALA A 308 30.34 9.59 5.56
N LEU A 309 29.05 9.63 5.90
CA LEU A 309 28.20 10.80 5.71
C LEU A 309 28.63 11.96 6.62
N ASP A 310 28.93 11.68 7.89
CA ASP A 310 29.46 12.66 8.83
C ASP A 310 30.82 13.20 8.36
N ALA A 311 31.73 12.32 7.92
CA ALA A 311 33.03 12.74 7.38
C ALA A 311 32.92 13.64 6.14
N LEU A 312 31.95 13.36 5.25
CA LEU A 312 31.65 14.22 4.11
C LEU A 312 31.08 15.57 4.57
N GLY A 313 30.21 15.57 5.58
CA GLY A 313 29.66 16.79 6.19
C GLY A 313 30.76 17.70 6.73
N GLU A 314 31.70 17.15 7.50
CA GLU A 314 32.87 17.87 8.02
C GLU A 314 33.77 18.43 6.90
N GLN A 315 33.95 17.66 5.82
CA GLN A 315 34.68 18.13 4.65
C GLN A 315 33.97 19.31 3.97
N VAL A 316 32.65 19.21 3.75
CA VAL A 316 31.86 20.28 3.14
C VAL A 316 31.89 21.54 4.00
N GLU A 317 31.76 21.41 5.33
CA GLU A 317 31.86 22.54 6.26
C GLU A 317 33.24 23.21 6.16
N THR A 318 34.32 22.42 6.13
CA THR A 318 35.69 22.93 5.95
C THR A 318 35.83 23.71 4.64
N ASP A 319 35.27 23.19 3.55
CA ASP A 319 35.32 23.82 2.23
C ASP A 319 34.53 25.15 2.21
N LEU A 320 33.34 25.17 2.82
CA LEU A 320 32.51 26.38 2.93
C LEU A 320 33.21 27.48 3.72
N GLN A 321 33.82 27.13 4.86
CA GLN A 321 34.58 28.08 5.68
C GLN A 321 35.80 28.63 4.94
N THR A 322 36.55 27.75 4.26
CA THR A 322 37.75 28.14 3.49
C THR A 322 37.40 29.12 2.37
N GLN A 323 36.21 29.00 1.78
CA GLN A 323 35.74 29.84 0.68
C GLN A 323 34.94 31.08 1.15
N ASP A 324 34.86 31.34 2.47
CA ASP A 324 34.00 32.39 3.09
C ASP A 324 32.54 32.34 2.59
N VAL A 325 32.02 31.13 2.33
CA VAL A 325 30.62 30.93 1.96
C VAL A 325 29.77 30.99 3.21
N ARG A 326 29.13 32.14 3.41
CA ARG A 326 28.28 32.38 4.58
C ARG A 326 26.85 31.96 4.30
N LEU A 327 26.39 30.95 5.02
CA LEU A 327 25.00 30.54 4.99
C LEU A 327 24.12 31.62 5.64
N THR A 328 23.16 32.15 4.89
CA THR A 328 22.07 32.95 5.48
C THR A 328 20.85 32.05 5.59
N MET A 329 20.61 31.50 6.77
CA MET A 329 19.44 30.64 7.00
C MET A 329 18.22 31.51 7.33
N GLY A 330 17.27 31.58 6.41
CA GLY A 330 15.95 32.13 6.63
C GLY A 330 14.91 31.02 6.57
N GLY A 331 14.10 30.86 7.62
CA GLY A 331 12.94 29.98 7.61
C GLY A 331 11.69 30.77 7.27
N GLU A 332 10.83 30.25 6.39
CA GLU A 332 9.44 30.71 6.21
C GLU A 332 8.51 29.68 6.90
N PRO A 333 8.44 29.65 8.26
CA PRO A 333 7.53 28.73 8.94
C PRO A 333 6.09 29.07 8.56
N THR A 334 5.38 28.09 8.02
CA THR A 334 3.96 28.23 7.67
C THR A 334 3.12 27.70 8.82
N PHE A 335 2.20 28.52 9.30
CA PHE A 335 1.23 28.10 10.33
C PHE A 335 -0.06 27.63 9.66
N VAL A 336 -0.52 26.43 10.03
CA VAL A 336 -1.81 25.86 9.65
C VAL A 336 -2.57 25.59 10.96
N SER A 337 -3.83 26.01 11.05
CA SER A 337 -4.65 25.79 12.25
C SER A 337 -4.87 24.30 12.48
N ILE A 338 -4.72 23.82 13.72
CA ILE A 338 -5.09 22.43 14.05
C ILE A 338 -6.61 22.24 14.16
N ASP A 339 -7.33 23.32 14.49
CA ASP A 339 -8.77 23.28 14.76
C ASP A 339 -9.61 23.28 13.48
N ASP A 340 -9.05 23.76 12.37
CA ASP A 340 -9.74 23.86 11.07
C ASP A 340 -8.71 24.00 9.94
N PHE A 341 -7.92 22.95 9.70
CA PHE A 341 -6.88 22.95 8.66
C PHE A 341 -7.44 22.84 7.23
N GLU A 342 -8.72 22.49 7.08
CA GLU A 342 -9.37 22.30 5.77
C GLU A 342 -10.01 23.59 5.24
N ALA A 343 -10.25 24.59 6.08
CA ALA A 343 -10.84 25.85 5.63
C ALA A 343 -10.03 26.51 4.51
N ALA A 344 -10.75 27.18 3.61
CA ALA A 344 -10.17 27.83 2.43
C ALA A 344 -9.05 28.79 2.80
N GLU A 345 -9.14 29.48 3.95
CA GLU A 345 -8.10 30.40 4.38
C GLU A 345 -6.76 29.72 4.62
N TRP A 346 -6.70 28.45 5.01
CA TRP A 346 -5.44 27.71 5.22
C TRP A 346 -4.92 26.98 3.98
N ASN A 347 -5.75 26.87 2.93
CA ASN A 347 -5.41 26.11 1.73
C ASN A 347 -5.26 27.00 0.49
N THR A 348 -6.29 27.77 0.13
CA THR A 348 -6.40 28.43 -1.19
C THR A 348 -6.59 29.94 -1.12
N ALA A 349 -7.30 30.46 -0.12
CA ALA A 349 -7.55 31.87 0.03
C ALA A 349 -6.36 32.59 0.68
N ALA A 350 -5.98 33.74 0.12
CA ALA A 350 -4.84 34.54 0.59
C ALA A 350 -5.02 35.08 2.04
N SER A 351 -6.26 35.30 2.46
CA SER A 351 -6.66 35.70 3.80
C SER A 351 -8.03 35.10 4.11
N GLY A 352 -8.38 34.98 5.39
CA GLY A 352 -9.70 34.57 5.84
C GLY A 352 -10.13 35.28 7.12
N PRO A 353 -11.25 34.87 7.72
CA PRO A 353 -11.81 35.54 8.89
C PRO A 353 -10.93 35.41 10.14
N THR A 354 -10.14 34.34 10.28
CA THR A 354 -9.38 34.07 11.52
C THR A 354 -7.90 34.47 11.42
N LYS A 355 -7.31 34.30 10.23
CA LYS A 355 -5.89 34.57 9.97
C LYS A 355 -5.38 35.94 10.45
N PRO A 356 -6.05 37.07 10.18
CA PRO A 356 -5.56 38.39 10.59
C PRO A 356 -5.47 38.56 12.10
N ASP A 357 -6.42 38.01 12.85
CA ASP A 357 -6.46 38.12 14.31
C ASP A 357 -5.38 37.26 14.95
N LEU A 358 -5.19 36.03 14.47
CA LEU A 358 -4.10 35.15 14.90
C LEU A 358 -2.73 35.76 14.59
N ALA A 359 -2.55 36.31 13.38
CA ALA A 359 -1.31 36.98 12.99
C ALA A 359 -1.00 38.19 13.89
N ARG A 360 -2.03 38.97 14.26
CA ARG A 360 -1.88 40.12 15.18
C ARG A 360 -1.49 39.67 16.59
N GLN A 361 -2.13 38.62 17.11
CA GLN A 361 -1.76 38.06 18.42
C GLN A 361 -0.32 37.55 18.41
N LEU A 362 0.09 36.82 17.37
CA LEU A 362 1.43 36.29 17.23
C LEU A 362 2.48 37.42 17.19
N ILE A 363 2.30 38.41 16.31
CA ILE A 363 3.30 39.47 16.15
C ILE A 363 3.44 40.34 17.42
N GLU A 364 2.36 40.51 18.20
CA GLU A 364 2.44 41.22 19.47
C GLU A 364 3.18 40.43 20.55
N ARG A 365 2.99 39.10 20.58
CA ARG A 365 3.78 38.21 21.45
C ARG A 365 5.26 38.25 21.05
N LEU A 366 5.55 38.21 19.75
CA LEU A 366 6.92 38.33 19.23
C LEU A 366 7.55 39.68 19.60
N ARG A 367 6.82 40.78 19.45
CA ARG A 367 7.29 42.12 19.86
C ARG A 367 7.61 42.16 21.35
N THR A 368 6.70 41.65 22.19
CA THR A 368 6.89 41.60 23.65
C THR A 368 8.12 40.78 24.03
N ARG A 369 8.37 39.67 23.30
CA ARG A 369 9.46 38.73 23.64
C ARG A 369 10.82 39.14 23.08
N PHE A 370 10.86 39.66 21.85
CA PHE A 370 12.10 39.83 21.07
C PHE A 370 12.39 41.27 20.65
N GLY A 371 11.39 42.14 20.59
CA GLY A 371 11.51 43.47 19.99
C GLY A 371 10.79 44.54 20.80
N ALA A 372 11.09 44.64 22.10
CA ALA A 372 10.51 45.65 22.98
C ALA A 372 10.81 47.06 22.42
N GLY A 373 9.78 47.90 22.26
CA GLY A 373 9.90 49.20 21.59
C GLY A 373 10.03 49.14 20.05
N GLY A 374 9.90 47.96 19.44
CA GLY A 374 9.84 47.77 18.00
C GLY A 374 8.59 48.38 17.37
N MET A 375 8.73 48.82 16.11
CA MET A 375 7.66 49.35 15.29
C MET A 375 6.91 48.22 14.58
N LEU A 376 5.60 48.17 14.78
CA LEU A 376 4.71 47.34 13.98
C LEU A 376 4.33 48.07 12.70
N HIS A 377 4.40 47.37 11.59
CA HIS A 377 4.01 47.84 10.27
C HIS A 377 2.95 46.92 9.71
N PHE A 378 1.78 47.47 9.41
CA PHE A 378 0.69 46.74 8.75
C PHE A 378 0.62 47.28 7.33
N GLY A 379 0.90 46.44 6.34
CA GLY A 379 0.97 46.92 4.98
C GLY A 379 0.92 45.81 3.95
N GLN A 380 1.21 46.21 2.72
CA GLN A 380 1.24 45.32 1.58
C GLN A 380 2.42 44.35 1.68
N GLY A 381 2.12 43.06 1.50
CA GLY A 381 3.08 41.97 1.38
C GLY A 381 3.36 41.61 -0.08
N LYS A 382 3.82 40.35 -0.29
CA LYS A 382 4.08 39.82 -1.64
C LYS A 382 2.79 39.85 -2.48
N TRP A 383 2.92 40.22 -3.75
CA TRP A 383 1.86 40.12 -4.75
C TRP A 383 2.24 39.03 -5.75
N TYR A 384 1.52 37.91 -5.75
CA TYR A 384 1.82 36.81 -6.65
C TYR A 384 1.16 37.01 -8.02
N PRO A 385 1.80 36.59 -9.13
CA PRO A 385 1.19 36.65 -10.46
C PRO A 385 -0.18 35.95 -10.47
N GLY A 386 -1.22 36.64 -10.96
CA GLY A 386 -2.58 36.12 -11.05
C GLY A 386 -3.49 36.43 -9.86
N GLU A 387 -2.97 36.96 -8.75
CA GLU A 387 -3.82 37.45 -7.66
C GLU A 387 -4.38 38.85 -7.99
N PRO A 388 -5.68 39.12 -7.79
CA PRO A 388 -6.28 40.42 -8.10
C PRO A 388 -5.89 41.53 -7.11
N LEU A 389 -5.39 41.16 -5.93
CA LEU A 389 -4.93 42.08 -4.89
C LEU A 389 -3.67 41.51 -4.23
N PRO A 390 -2.77 42.35 -3.72
CA PRO A 390 -1.59 41.88 -2.99
C PRO A 390 -1.99 41.28 -1.63
N ARG A 391 -1.15 40.37 -1.11
CA ARG A 391 -1.34 39.85 0.25
C ARG A 391 -1.00 40.94 1.28
N TRP A 392 -1.50 40.80 2.50
CA TRP A 392 -1.16 41.68 3.62
C TRP A 392 -0.02 41.07 4.46
N ALA A 393 0.88 41.92 4.94
CA ALA A 393 1.99 41.53 5.78
C ALA A 393 2.00 42.36 7.07
N LEU A 394 2.31 41.69 8.18
CA LEU A 394 2.57 42.30 9.46
C LEU A 394 4.09 42.24 9.68
N GLY A 395 4.74 43.40 9.62
CA GLY A 395 6.17 43.56 9.86
C GLY A 395 6.43 44.01 11.30
N LEU A 396 7.44 43.42 11.94
CA LEU A 396 7.96 43.88 13.22
C LEU A 396 9.42 44.27 13.02
N TYR A 397 9.71 45.55 13.20
CA TYR A 397 11.06 46.10 13.05
C TYR A 397 11.54 46.61 14.39
N TRP A 398 12.76 46.25 14.79
CA TRP A 398 13.39 46.76 16.00
C TRP A 398 14.88 46.99 15.77
N ARG A 399 15.47 47.80 16.62
CA ARG A 399 16.90 48.09 16.57
C ARG A 399 17.63 47.14 17.52
N ARG A 400 18.84 46.71 17.13
CA ARG A 400 19.72 45.89 17.99
C ARG A 400 20.24 46.65 19.20
N ASP A 401 20.10 47.97 19.24
CA ASP A 401 20.51 48.84 20.36
C ASP A 401 19.35 49.19 21.31
N ASP A 402 18.22 48.46 21.20
CA ASP A 402 17.00 48.60 22.03
C ASP A 402 16.34 49.99 22.05
N LYS A 403 16.76 50.89 21.17
CA LYS A 403 16.11 52.20 21.03
C LYS A 403 14.82 52.06 20.21
N PRO A 404 13.76 52.83 20.54
CA PRO A 404 12.52 52.78 19.78
C PRO A 404 12.72 53.33 18.36
N ILE A 405 12.17 52.62 17.37
CA ILE A 405 12.13 53.08 15.97
C ILE A 405 11.13 54.23 15.80
N TRP A 406 9.99 54.15 16.49
CA TRP A 406 8.92 55.14 16.44
C TRP A 406 8.66 55.71 17.84
N ARG A 407 8.52 57.03 17.96
CA ARG A 407 8.33 57.75 19.23
C ARG A 407 6.95 58.42 19.37
N GLY A 408 6.10 58.34 18.36
CA GLY A 408 4.75 58.90 18.42
C GLY A 408 3.79 58.04 19.25
N GLU A 409 2.71 58.64 19.75
CA GLU A 409 1.63 57.89 20.39
C GLU A 409 1.04 56.87 19.40
N ARG A 410 0.73 55.68 19.93
CA ARG A 410 0.22 54.55 19.16
C ARG A 410 -1.16 54.89 18.61
N ALA A 411 -1.30 55.00 17.29
CA ALA A 411 -2.60 54.79 16.66
C ALA A 411 -2.86 53.28 16.69
N ASP A 412 -3.71 52.83 17.62
CA ASP A 412 -4.20 51.46 17.59
C ASP A 412 -5.21 51.35 16.44
N PRO A 413 -4.99 50.54 15.39
CA PRO A 413 -6.00 50.39 14.34
C PRO A 413 -7.35 49.89 14.91
N ALA A 414 -7.37 49.22 16.07
CA ALA A 414 -8.60 48.83 16.74
C ALA A 414 -9.38 50.03 17.34
N SER A 415 -8.73 51.17 17.60
CA SER A 415 -9.41 52.39 18.04
C SER A 415 -10.15 53.11 16.91
N ALA A 416 -10.02 52.65 15.67
CA ALA A 416 -10.77 53.13 14.51
C ALA A 416 -12.15 52.45 14.34
N ALA A 417 -12.57 51.60 15.27
CA ALA A 417 -13.92 51.05 15.29
C ALA A 417 -14.96 52.19 15.49
N GLY A 418 -15.51 52.69 14.38
CA GLY A 418 -16.44 53.83 14.35
C GLY A 418 -15.90 55.09 13.64
N ALA A 419 -14.66 55.08 13.16
CA ALA A 419 -14.16 56.16 12.31
C ALA A 419 -14.86 56.12 10.93
N PRO A 420 -15.12 57.28 10.28
CA PRO A 420 -15.67 57.30 8.93
C PRO A 420 -14.77 56.47 7.99
N LYS A 421 -15.38 55.61 7.17
CA LYS A 421 -14.64 54.88 6.13
C LYS A 421 -14.04 55.89 5.17
N ALA A 422 -12.71 56.07 5.21
CA ALA A 422 -11.99 56.86 4.22
C ALA A 422 -12.14 56.19 2.84
N GLY A 423 -12.50 56.96 1.83
CA GLY A 423 -12.64 56.54 0.45
C GLY A 423 -11.37 56.81 -0.36
N ILE A 424 -11.50 56.64 -1.69
CA ILE A 424 -10.41 56.84 -2.65
C ILE A 424 -9.93 58.29 -2.63
N ASP A 425 -10.83 59.25 -2.46
CA ASP A 425 -10.51 60.68 -2.49
C ASP A 425 -9.68 61.10 -1.26
N GLU A 426 -10.01 60.61 -0.06
CA GLU A 426 -9.21 60.85 1.14
C GLU A 426 -7.82 60.20 1.04
N ALA A 427 -7.75 59.00 0.47
CA ALA A 427 -6.48 58.31 0.23
C ALA A 427 -5.60 59.09 -0.75
N LEU A 428 -6.17 59.58 -1.86
CA LEU A 428 -5.46 60.40 -2.84
C LEU A 428 -4.99 61.72 -2.22
N LEU A 429 -5.82 62.37 -1.41
CA LEU A 429 -5.47 63.60 -0.71
C LEU A 429 -4.30 63.38 0.26
N LEU A 430 -4.32 62.29 1.02
CA LEU A 430 -3.22 61.92 1.92
C LEU A 430 -1.93 61.71 1.13
N LEU A 431 -1.96 60.88 0.07
CA LEU A 431 -0.79 60.57 -0.74
C LEU A 431 -0.21 61.83 -1.39
N ARG A 432 -1.04 62.75 -1.89
CA ARG A 432 -0.58 64.04 -2.42
C ARG A 432 0.12 64.89 -1.36
N ARG A 433 -0.43 64.95 -0.14
CA ARG A 433 0.18 65.69 0.96
C ARG A 433 1.52 65.08 1.38
N VAL A 434 1.60 63.75 1.43
CA VAL A 434 2.84 63.02 1.74
C VAL A 434 3.89 63.27 0.67
N ALA A 435 3.54 63.15 -0.62
CA ALA A 435 4.45 63.41 -1.74
C ALA A 435 5.02 64.83 -1.68
N LEU A 436 4.15 65.84 -1.51
CA LEU A 436 4.57 67.24 -1.35
C LEU A 436 5.48 67.43 -0.13
N ARG A 437 5.18 66.78 1.00
CA ARG A 437 5.98 66.90 2.23
C ARG A 437 7.35 66.26 2.11
N LEU A 438 7.47 65.19 1.33
CA LEU A 438 8.71 64.47 1.04
C LEU A 438 9.48 65.07 -0.15
N GLY A 439 8.91 66.06 -0.86
CA GLY A 439 9.52 66.66 -2.05
C GLY A 439 9.46 65.79 -3.31
N VAL A 440 8.52 64.82 -3.35
CA VAL A 440 8.28 63.94 -4.49
C VAL A 440 7.15 64.53 -5.35
N ASP A 441 7.28 64.46 -6.67
CA ASP A 441 6.25 64.93 -7.60
C ASP A 441 4.94 64.15 -7.41
N PRO A 442 3.80 64.81 -7.09
CA PRO A 442 2.51 64.15 -6.97
C PRO A 442 2.04 63.42 -8.23
N ALA A 443 2.60 63.72 -9.41
CA ALA A 443 2.34 62.97 -10.64
C ALA A 443 2.81 61.51 -10.60
N CYS A 444 3.71 61.17 -9.67
CA CYS A 444 4.18 59.79 -9.44
C CYS A 444 3.20 58.95 -8.60
N ILE A 445 2.09 59.51 -8.14
CA ILE A 445 1.06 58.74 -7.42
C ILE A 445 0.28 57.91 -8.45
N LEU A 446 0.43 56.59 -8.36
CA LEU A 446 -0.28 55.64 -9.22
C LEU A 446 -1.46 55.01 -8.47
N PRO A 447 -2.60 54.79 -9.14
CA PRO A 447 -3.67 53.98 -8.56
C PRO A 447 -3.19 52.53 -8.37
N ALA A 448 -3.72 51.85 -7.36
CA ALA A 448 -3.58 50.39 -7.27
C ALA A 448 -4.19 49.77 -8.54
N ARG A 449 -3.45 48.83 -9.16
CA ARG A 449 -3.91 48.12 -10.37
C ARG A 449 -4.85 46.99 -10.04
#